data_AF-A0A1B8S348-F1
#
_entry.id   AF-A0A1B8S348-F1
#
_cell.length_a   1.000
_cell.length_b   1.000
_cell.length_c   1.000
_cell.angle_alpha   90.00
_cell.angle_beta   90.00
_cell.angle_gamma   90.00
#
_symmetry.space_group_name_H-M   'P 1'
#
loop_
_entity.id
_entity.type
_entity.pdbx_description
1 polymer ?
#
loop_
_entity_poly.entity_id
_entity_poly.type
_entity_poly.pdbx_seq_one_letter_code
_entity_poly.pdbx_strand_id
1 'polypeptide(L)'
;MFQNDFPLLSTASLVALIMHKAGSGPVTLESCESALDALFQQANEPPGLPSAERRDRLAGHLADLQTACILEPLGAGIWQLTRRGRRALEQHPEGLDQTDLARYPEFAEHLRHTAHKPCGMDPRGAHFDEGFRAGMTGQPITANPYAFDNADHQAWESGWSEAQEDRQG
;
A
#
# COMPACT_ATOMS: atom_id res chain seq x y z
N MET A 1 21.87 5.09 -8.04
CA MET A 1 21.79 6.13 -6.99
C MET A 1 20.31 6.36 -6.72
N PHE A 2 19.78 5.87 -5.61
CA PHE A 2 18.39 6.17 -5.21
C PHE A 2 18.40 7.59 -4.63
N GLN A 3 18.04 8.57 -5.46
CA GLN A 3 17.82 9.96 -5.03
C GLN A 3 16.40 10.03 -4.46
N ASN A 4 16.27 10.48 -3.21
CA ASN A 4 15.04 10.67 -2.41
C ASN A 4 14.75 9.61 -1.34
N ASP A 5 15.76 9.10 -0.66
CA ASP A 5 15.55 8.50 0.67
C ASP A 5 15.33 9.62 1.68
N PHE A 6 14.05 9.92 1.98
CA PHE A 6 13.67 10.76 3.09
C PHE A 6 13.38 9.86 4.29
N PRO A 7 14.36 9.58 5.18
CA PRO A 7 14.20 8.58 6.24
C PRO A 7 12.99 8.89 7.14
N LEU A 8 12.75 10.17 7.45
CA LEU A 8 11.59 10.63 8.23
C LEU A 8 10.23 10.41 7.54
N LEU A 9 10.22 10.20 6.22
CA LEU A 9 9.02 9.92 5.42
C LEU A 9 8.90 8.44 5.02
N SER A 10 9.77 7.58 5.56
CA SER A 10 9.60 6.13 5.44
C SER A 10 8.35 5.67 6.19
N THR A 11 7.69 4.62 5.71
CA THR A 11 6.52 4.03 6.35
C THR A 11 6.79 3.69 7.82
N ALA A 12 7.92 3.05 8.11
CA ALA A 12 8.29 2.67 9.47
C ALA A 12 8.42 3.91 10.37
N SER A 13 9.09 4.97 9.93
CA SER A 13 9.24 6.20 10.72
C SER A 13 7.90 6.91 10.99
N LEU A 14 7.01 6.98 10.00
CA LEU A 14 5.69 7.59 10.18
C LEU A 14 4.81 6.76 11.14
N VAL A 15 4.83 5.43 11.01
CA VAL A 15 4.12 4.53 11.92
C VAL A 15 4.68 4.63 13.34
N ALA A 16 6.01 4.65 13.49
CA ALA A 16 6.67 4.83 14.79
C ALA A 16 6.23 6.14 15.46
N LEU A 17 6.25 7.26 14.72
CA LEU A 17 5.79 8.56 15.20
C LEU A 17 4.37 8.47 15.76
N ILE A 18 3.45 7.88 14.99
CA ILE A 18 2.04 7.72 15.38
C ILE A 18 1.93 6.87 16.64
N MET A 19 2.60 5.71 16.67
CA MET A 19 2.51 4.77 17.79
C MET A 19 3.11 5.33 19.07
N HIS A 20 4.28 5.98 19.03
CA HIS A 20 4.90 6.61 20.20
C HIS A 20 4.04 7.74 20.76
N LYS A 21 3.45 8.57 19.89
CA LYS A 21 2.48 9.58 20.33
C LYS A 21 1.27 8.93 20.98
N ALA A 22 0.72 7.90 20.36
CA ALA A 22 -0.44 7.18 20.87
C ALA A 22 -0.16 6.40 22.19
N GLY A 23 1.12 6.08 22.45
CA GLY A 23 1.60 5.55 23.72
C GLY A 23 1.54 6.55 24.87
N SER A 24 1.60 7.85 24.57
CA SER A 24 1.54 8.93 25.56
C SER A 24 0.13 9.47 25.80
N GLY A 25 -0.84 9.13 24.94
CA GLY A 25 -2.23 9.55 25.04
C GLY A 25 -2.97 9.48 23.70
N PRO A 26 -4.25 9.87 23.64
CA PRO A 26 -5.00 9.91 22.38
C PRO A 26 -4.35 10.84 21.35
N VAL A 27 -4.44 10.47 20.08
CA VAL A 27 -3.84 11.18 18.94
C VAL A 27 -4.88 11.64 17.94
N THR A 28 -4.59 12.76 17.29
CA THR A 28 -5.30 13.28 16.12
C THR A 28 -4.33 13.41 14.95
N LEU A 29 -4.85 13.49 13.72
CA LEU A 29 -4.05 13.74 12.53
C LEU A 29 -3.21 15.03 12.66
N GLU A 30 -3.81 16.11 13.15
CA GLU A 30 -3.13 17.38 13.42
C GLU A 30 -2.00 17.24 14.43
N SER A 31 -2.21 16.44 15.48
CA SER A 31 -1.18 16.18 16.47
C SER A 31 0.01 15.41 15.85
N CYS A 32 -0.24 14.45 14.96
CA CYS A 32 0.80 13.71 14.26
C CYS A 32 1.56 14.61 13.27
N GLU A 33 0.85 15.46 12.53
CA GLU A 33 1.42 16.45 11.62
C GLU A 33 2.36 17.41 12.36
N SER A 34 1.89 17.97 13.48
CA SER A 34 2.70 18.85 14.34
C SER A 34 3.97 18.17 14.88
N ALA A 35 3.89 16.86 15.15
CA ALA A 35 5.04 16.09 15.64
C ALA A 35 6.05 15.82 14.52
N LEU A 36 5.57 15.53 13.31
CA LEU A 36 6.41 15.34 12.13
C LEU A 36 7.14 16.64 11.77
N ASP A 37 6.44 17.77 11.78
CA ASP A 37 7.04 19.08 11.52
C ASP A 37 8.09 19.44 12.57
N ALA A 38 7.85 19.10 13.84
CA ALA A 38 8.85 19.27 14.90
C ALA A 38 10.11 18.41 14.67
N LEU A 39 9.96 17.17 14.16
CA LEU A 39 11.11 16.33 13.80
C LEU A 39 11.94 16.93 12.65
N PHE A 40 11.28 17.46 11.61
CA PHE A 40 11.98 18.13 10.51
C PHE A 40 12.74 19.38 11.00
N GLN A 41 12.13 20.16 11.88
CA GLN A 41 12.79 21.31 12.50
C GLN A 41 14.01 20.89 13.34
N GLN A 42 13.88 19.82 14.13
CA GLN A 42 14.99 19.29 14.94
C GLN A 42 16.13 18.73 14.08
N ALA A 43 15.81 18.07 12.98
CA ALA A 43 16.78 17.57 12.01
C ALA A 43 17.41 18.69 11.17
N ASN A 44 16.85 19.91 11.22
CA ASN A 44 17.20 21.02 10.34
C ASN A 44 17.11 20.63 8.86
N GLU A 45 16.11 19.82 8.52
CA GLU A 45 15.86 19.30 7.17
C GLU A 45 14.59 19.94 6.59
N PRO A 46 14.62 20.39 5.32
CA PRO A 46 13.38 20.77 4.66
C PRO A 46 12.52 19.52 4.48
N PRO A 47 11.22 19.59 4.80
CA PRO A 47 10.34 18.46 4.61
C PRO A 47 10.19 18.22 3.10
N GLY A 48 10.80 17.14 2.60
CA GLY A 48 10.95 16.83 1.18
C GLY A 48 9.67 16.59 0.37
N LEU A 49 8.50 16.76 0.99
CA LEU A 49 7.17 16.65 0.36
C LEU A 49 6.28 17.84 0.76
N PRO A 50 5.30 18.23 -0.08
CA PRO A 50 4.28 19.21 0.29
C PRO A 50 3.50 18.79 1.56
N SER A 51 3.02 19.76 2.33
CA SER A 51 2.27 19.49 3.57
C SER A 51 1.03 18.62 3.35
N ALA A 52 0.28 18.88 2.26
CA ALA A 52 -0.89 18.08 1.90
C ALA A 52 -0.55 16.60 1.70
N GLU A 53 0.54 16.29 0.99
CA GLU A 53 0.97 14.91 0.77
C GLU A 53 1.45 14.24 2.07
N ARG A 54 2.16 14.98 2.95
CA ARG A 54 2.56 14.45 4.27
C ARG A 54 1.32 14.11 5.11
N ARG A 55 0.32 14.98 5.07
CA ARG A 55 -0.96 14.80 5.77
C ARG A 55 -1.72 13.58 5.24
N ASP A 56 -1.79 13.41 3.92
CA ASP A 56 -2.45 12.26 3.30
C ASP A 56 -1.76 10.94 3.68
N ARG A 57 -0.43 10.91 3.71
CA ARG A 57 0.33 9.73 4.17
C ARG A 57 0.07 9.40 5.63
N LEU A 58 0.09 10.40 6.52
CA LEU A 58 -0.25 10.21 7.93
C LEU A 58 -1.68 9.69 8.12
N ALA A 59 -2.64 10.23 7.35
CA ALA A 59 -4.02 9.78 7.37
C ALA A 59 -4.16 8.32 6.90
N GLY A 60 -3.43 7.93 5.85
CA GLY A 60 -3.35 6.55 5.37
C GLY A 60 -2.84 5.60 6.47
N HIS A 61 -1.72 5.93 7.11
CA HIS A 61 -1.17 5.09 8.18
C HIS A 61 -2.06 5.01 9.43
N LEU A 62 -2.77 6.09 9.78
CA LEU A 62 -3.80 6.02 10.84
C LEU A 62 -4.91 5.04 10.48
N ALA A 63 -5.37 5.04 9.23
CA ALA A 63 -6.38 4.11 8.75
C ALA A 63 -5.88 2.66 8.72
N ASP A 64 -4.64 2.43 8.30
CA ASP A 64 -3.99 1.11 8.31
C ASP A 64 -3.88 0.55 9.73
N LEU A 65 -3.42 1.37 10.67
CA LEU A 65 -3.28 0.99 12.08
C LEU A 65 -4.64 0.76 12.75
N GLN A 66 -5.66 1.52 12.39
CA GLN A 66 -7.03 1.26 12.83
C GLN A 66 -7.54 -0.08 12.28
N THR A 67 -7.30 -0.33 11.00
CA THR A 67 -7.70 -1.58 10.33
C THR A 67 -7.05 -2.79 10.98
N ALA A 68 -5.76 -2.71 11.33
CA ALA A 68 -5.03 -3.75 12.07
C ALA A 68 -5.43 -3.87 13.57
N CYS A 69 -6.38 -3.05 14.04
CA CYS A 69 -6.79 -2.96 15.44
C CYS A 69 -5.62 -2.61 16.40
N ILE A 70 -4.62 -1.90 15.90
CA ILE A 70 -3.53 -1.30 16.69
C ILE A 70 -4.02 -0.02 17.35
N LEU A 71 -4.78 0.77 16.59
CA LEU A 71 -5.52 1.93 17.07
C LEU A 71 -7.03 1.64 17.09
N GLU A 72 -7.74 2.28 18.01
CA GLU A 72 -9.20 2.32 18.01
C GLU A 72 -9.69 3.78 18.07
N PRO A 73 -10.83 4.10 17.46
CA PRO A 73 -11.41 5.44 17.56
C PRO A 73 -11.93 5.70 18.97
N LEU A 74 -11.53 6.83 19.56
CA LEU A 74 -12.07 7.35 20.81
C LEU A 74 -13.16 8.41 20.56
N GLY A 75 -13.17 9.01 19.37
CA GLY A 75 -14.11 10.02 18.92
C GLY A 75 -13.84 10.42 17.47
N ALA A 76 -14.59 11.40 16.94
CA ALA A 76 -14.41 11.86 15.58
C ALA A 76 -12.98 12.42 15.37
N GLY A 77 -12.17 11.71 14.57
CA GLY A 77 -10.78 12.09 14.28
C GLY A 77 -9.81 11.93 15.46
N ILE A 78 -10.17 11.14 16.47
CA ILE A 78 -9.34 10.86 17.65
C ILE A 78 -9.15 9.36 17.79
N TRP A 79 -7.89 8.93 17.91
CA TRP A 79 -7.51 7.53 18.07
C TRP A 79 -6.72 7.30 19.36
N GLN A 80 -6.79 6.09 19.89
CA GLN A 80 -5.95 5.65 21.00
C GLN A 80 -5.38 4.25 20.76
N LEU A 81 -4.26 3.91 21.40
CA LEU A 81 -3.73 2.55 21.33
C LEU A 81 -4.68 1.55 22.00
N THR A 82 -4.93 0.44 21.31
CA THR A 82 -5.55 -0.73 21.91
C THR A 82 -4.53 -1.47 22.81
N ARG A 83 -4.99 -2.48 23.55
CA ARG A 83 -4.08 -3.40 24.26
C ARG A 83 -3.12 -4.12 23.29
N ARG A 84 -3.60 -4.47 22.08
CA ARG A 84 -2.79 -5.07 21.01
C ARG A 84 -1.75 -4.06 20.54
N GLY A 85 -2.14 -2.82 20.30
CA GLY A 85 -1.22 -1.77 19.87
C GLY A 85 -0.13 -1.44 20.88
N ARG A 86 -0.44 -1.43 22.19
CA ARG A 86 0.59 -1.29 23.24
C ARG A 86 1.65 -2.39 23.19
N ARG A 87 1.23 -3.65 23.05
CA ARG A 87 2.16 -4.78 22.90
C ARG A 87 2.98 -4.68 21.62
N ALA A 88 2.36 -4.25 20.52
CA ALA A 88 3.07 -4.06 19.26
C ALA A 88 4.15 -2.98 19.40
N LEU A 89 3.87 -1.87 20.09
CA LEU A 89 4.85 -0.82 20.37
C LEU A 89 6.00 -1.30 21.26
N GLU A 90 5.71 -2.14 22.26
CA GLU A 90 6.74 -2.75 23.11
C GLU A 90 7.66 -3.71 22.33
N GLN A 91 7.10 -4.42 21.34
CA GLN A 91 7.83 -5.39 20.51
C GLN A 91 8.60 -4.73 19.36
N HIS A 92 8.05 -3.65 18.81
CA HIS A 92 8.54 -2.94 17.62
C HIS A 92 8.55 -1.42 17.89
N PRO A 93 9.47 -0.92 18.72
CA PRO A 93 9.58 0.51 19.02
C PRO A 93 9.94 1.35 17.77
N GLU A 94 10.52 0.76 16.74
CA GLU A 94 10.84 1.39 15.46
C GLU A 94 9.64 1.56 14.51
N GLY A 95 8.45 1.13 14.94
CA GLY A 95 7.23 1.12 14.14
C GLY A 95 6.99 -0.24 13.47
N LEU A 96 5.86 -0.34 12.77
CA LEU A 96 5.48 -1.52 12.00
C LEU A 96 5.54 -1.18 10.52
N ASP A 97 6.04 -2.11 9.71
CA ASP A 97 5.93 -2.01 8.27
C ASP A 97 4.68 -2.76 7.74
N GLN A 98 4.49 -2.74 6.41
CA GLN A 98 3.36 -3.41 5.79
C GLN A 98 3.39 -4.94 5.97
N THR A 99 4.59 -5.54 6.05
CA THR A 99 4.78 -6.98 6.28
C THR A 99 4.36 -7.36 7.69
N ASP A 100 4.70 -6.53 8.68
CA ASP A 100 4.27 -6.70 10.06
C ASP A 100 2.76 -6.51 10.20
N LEU A 101 2.20 -5.48 9.55
CA LEU A 101 0.77 -5.26 9.55
C LEU A 101 -0.01 -6.40 8.88
N ALA A 102 0.54 -7.01 7.82
CA ALA A 102 -0.07 -8.16 7.14
C ALA A 102 -0.20 -9.42 8.01
N ARG A 103 0.47 -9.47 9.17
CA ARG A 103 0.29 -10.56 10.16
C ARG A 103 -1.03 -10.44 10.94
N TYR A 104 -1.67 -9.27 10.93
CA TYR A 104 -2.99 -9.09 11.54
C TYR A 104 -4.09 -9.48 10.55
N PRO A 105 -5.00 -10.40 10.93
CA PRO A 105 -6.00 -10.94 10.00
C PRO A 105 -6.92 -9.87 9.42
N GLU A 106 -7.27 -8.85 10.22
CA GLU A 106 -8.14 -7.75 9.81
C GLU A 106 -7.48 -6.89 8.71
N PHE A 107 -6.17 -6.65 8.83
CA PHE A 107 -5.39 -5.94 7.83
C PHE A 107 -5.10 -6.79 6.60
N ALA A 108 -4.81 -8.08 6.77
CA ALA A 108 -4.63 -9.01 5.64
C ALA A 108 -5.92 -9.16 4.81
N GLU A 109 -7.09 -9.18 5.46
CA GLU A 109 -8.38 -9.12 4.78
C GLU A 109 -8.58 -7.80 4.04
N HIS A 110 -8.28 -6.67 4.69
CA HIS A 110 -8.34 -5.37 4.04
C HIS A 110 -7.43 -5.30 2.80
N LEU A 111 -6.19 -5.77 2.90
CA LEU A 111 -5.26 -5.86 1.76
C LEU A 111 -5.82 -6.73 0.64
N ARG A 112 -6.44 -7.86 0.94
CA ARG A 112 -7.09 -8.69 -0.10
C ARG A 112 -8.22 -7.94 -0.81
N HIS A 113 -9.02 -7.18 -0.06
CA HIS A 113 -10.12 -6.38 -0.63
C HIS A 113 -9.64 -5.15 -1.41
N THR A 114 -8.53 -4.53 -1.02
CA THR A 114 -8.01 -3.30 -1.66
C THR A 114 -6.99 -3.59 -2.75
N ALA A 115 -6.22 -4.68 -2.68
CA ALA A 115 -5.34 -5.15 -3.75
C ALA A 115 -6.14 -5.56 -4.99
N HIS A 116 -7.40 -5.96 -4.81
CA HIS A 116 -8.34 -6.20 -5.91
C HIS A 116 -9.01 -4.93 -6.44
N LYS A 117 -8.59 -3.72 -6.03
CA LYS A 117 -8.91 -2.54 -6.85
C LYS A 117 -8.13 -2.71 -8.14
N PRO A 118 -8.79 -2.99 -9.28
CA PRO A 118 -8.10 -2.95 -10.56
C PRO A 118 -7.49 -1.56 -10.63
N CYS A 119 -6.20 -1.43 -10.93
CA CYS A 119 -5.71 -0.19 -11.53
C CYS A 119 -6.72 0.15 -12.62
N GLY A 120 -7.45 1.25 -12.43
CA GLY A 120 -8.71 1.50 -13.11
C GLY A 120 -8.57 1.28 -14.62
N MET A 121 -9.35 0.32 -15.12
CA MET A 121 -9.54 0.03 -16.55
C MET A 121 -8.29 0.19 -17.41
N ASP A 122 -7.29 -0.67 -17.23
CA ASP A 122 -6.50 -1.00 -18.40
C ASP A 122 -7.37 -1.90 -19.30
N PRO A 123 -7.89 -1.43 -20.45
CA PRO A 123 -8.67 -2.28 -21.36
C PRO A 123 -7.88 -3.52 -21.79
N ARG A 124 -6.54 -3.47 -21.67
CA ARG A 124 -5.63 -4.57 -21.98
C ARG A 124 -5.74 -5.76 -21.05
N GLY A 125 -6.36 -5.63 -19.86
CA GLY A 125 -6.69 -6.80 -19.03
C GLY A 125 -7.64 -7.75 -19.75
N ALA A 126 -8.66 -7.22 -20.43
CA ALA A 126 -9.58 -8.04 -21.23
C ALA A 126 -8.89 -8.67 -22.45
N HIS A 127 -7.92 -7.97 -23.04
CA HIS A 127 -7.13 -8.47 -24.18
C HIS A 127 -6.18 -9.59 -23.76
N PHE A 128 -5.57 -9.47 -22.57
CA PHE A 128 -4.79 -10.55 -21.96
C PHE A 128 -5.66 -11.80 -21.71
N ASP A 129 -6.82 -11.65 -21.07
CA ASP A 129 -7.74 -12.76 -20.81
C ASP A 129 -8.22 -13.44 -22.11
N GLU A 130 -8.45 -12.64 -23.17
CA GLU A 130 -8.81 -13.15 -24.48
C GLU A 130 -7.68 -13.98 -25.11
N GLY A 131 -6.44 -13.50 -25.02
CA GLY A 131 -5.26 -14.22 -25.47
C GLY A 131 -5.01 -15.52 -24.72
N PHE A 132 -5.13 -15.48 -23.39
CA PHE A 132 -5.04 -16.67 -22.55
C PHE A 132 -6.07 -17.72 -22.93
N ARG A 133 -7.33 -17.31 -23.10
CA ARG A 133 -8.41 -18.21 -23.56
C ARG A 133 -8.12 -18.77 -24.96
N ALA A 134 -7.58 -17.97 -25.88
CA ALA A 134 -7.20 -18.42 -27.21
C ALA A 134 -6.10 -19.50 -27.14
N GLY A 135 -5.08 -19.33 -26.30
CA GLY A 135 -4.04 -20.34 -26.06
C GLY A 135 -4.58 -21.62 -25.42
N MET A 136 -5.45 -21.50 -24.42
CA MET A 136 -6.11 -22.64 -23.78
C MET A 136 -7.06 -23.41 -24.71
N THR A 137 -7.66 -22.73 -25.70
CA THR A 137 -8.51 -23.35 -26.72
C THR A 137 -7.73 -23.86 -27.94
N GLY A 138 -6.39 -23.70 -27.95
CA GLY A 138 -5.52 -24.20 -29.01
C GLY A 138 -5.54 -23.36 -30.29
N GLN A 139 -5.99 -22.11 -30.22
CA GLN A 139 -5.91 -21.19 -31.35
C GLN A 139 -4.44 -20.81 -31.60
N PRO A 140 -4.03 -20.59 -32.86
CA PRO A 140 -2.67 -20.16 -33.17
C PRO A 140 -2.45 -18.70 -32.74
N ILE A 141 -1.21 -18.33 -32.42
CA ILE A 141 -0.83 -16.95 -32.05
C ILE A 141 -1.22 -15.91 -33.13
N THR A 142 -1.26 -16.33 -34.40
CA THR A 142 -1.72 -15.49 -35.53
C THR A 142 -3.22 -15.19 -35.53
N ALA A 143 -3.99 -15.77 -34.61
CA ALA A 143 -5.41 -15.46 -34.40
C ALA A 143 -5.62 -14.18 -33.59
N ASN A 144 -4.54 -13.51 -33.16
CA ASN A 144 -4.61 -12.22 -32.48
C ASN A 144 -5.41 -11.21 -33.31
N PRO A 145 -6.54 -10.66 -32.78
CA PRO A 145 -7.39 -9.75 -33.52
C PRO A 145 -6.83 -8.30 -33.56
N TYR A 146 -5.77 -8.01 -32.80
CA TYR A 146 -5.20 -6.66 -32.68
C TYR A 146 -4.03 -6.45 -33.64
N ALA A 147 -3.90 -5.20 -34.13
CA ALA A 147 -2.84 -4.80 -35.03
C ALA A 147 -1.47 -4.88 -34.33
N PHE A 148 -0.46 -5.40 -35.04
CA PHE A 148 0.86 -5.73 -34.49
C PHE A 148 1.58 -4.57 -33.76
N ASP A 149 1.30 -3.31 -34.09
CA ASP A 149 2.00 -2.15 -33.49
C ASP A 149 1.33 -1.53 -32.26
N ASN A 150 0.27 -2.15 -31.73
CA ASN A 150 -0.47 -1.61 -30.60
C ASN A 150 -0.25 -2.39 -29.29
N ALA A 151 -0.52 -1.72 -28.17
CA ALA A 151 -0.35 -2.31 -26.85
C ALA A 151 -1.38 -3.43 -26.55
N ASP A 152 -2.49 -3.47 -27.29
CA ASP A 152 -3.52 -4.50 -27.16
C ASP A 152 -3.04 -5.84 -27.74
N HIS A 153 -2.28 -5.78 -28.84
CA HIS A 153 -1.62 -6.92 -29.46
C HIS A 153 -0.63 -7.57 -28.51
N GLN A 154 0.22 -6.76 -27.86
CA GLN A 154 1.18 -7.24 -26.87
C GLN A 154 0.49 -7.88 -25.66
N ALA A 155 -0.61 -7.31 -25.19
CA ALA A 155 -1.35 -7.85 -24.05
C ALA A 155 -1.98 -9.21 -24.38
N TRP A 156 -2.58 -9.34 -25.57
CA TRP A 156 -3.14 -10.62 -26.03
C TRP A 156 -2.06 -11.68 -26.24
N GLU A 157 -0.91 -11.36 -26.86
CA GLU A 157 0.18 -12.32 -27.02
C GLU A 157 0.78 -12.78 -25.70
N SER A 158 0.85 -11.86 -24.72
CA SER A 158 1.32 -12.18 -23.37
C SER A 158 0.39 -13.20 -22.71
N GLY A 159 -0.93 -13.00 -22.80
CA GLY A 159 -1.92 -13.97 -22.31
C GLY A 159 -1.84 -15.32 -23.04
N TRP A 160 -1.72 -15.32 -24.37
CA TRP A 160 -1.58 -16.54 -25.16
C TRP A 160 -0.34 -17.35 -24.79
N SER A 161 0.78 -16.66 -24.56
CA SER A 161 2.06 -17.27 -24.17
C SER A 161 1.98 -17.87 -22.77
N GLU A 162 1.41 -17.16 -21.81
CA GLU A 162 1.14 -17.68 -20.45
C GLU A 162 0.32 -18.97 -20.53
N ALA A 163 -0.73 -19.02 -21.35
CA ALA A 163 -1.52 -20.23 -21.55
C ALA A 163 -0.73 -21.40 -22.16
N GLN A 164 0.34 -21.15 -22.93
CA GLN A 164 1.21 -22.24 -23.41
C GLN A 164 2.13 -22.76 -22.31
N GLU A 165 2.62 -21.88 -21.44
CA GLU A 165 3.43 -22.27 -20.28
C GLU A 165 2.59 -23.10 -19.31
N ASP A 166 1.36 -22.68 -19.02
CA ASP A 166 0.42 -23.37 -18.13
C ASP A 166 -0.01 -24.76 -18.65
N ARG A 167 0.00 -24.97 -19.98
CA ARG A 167 -0.26 -26.29 -20.59
C ARG A 167 0.93 -27.23 -20.58
N GLN A 168 2.13 -26.69 -20.42
CA GLN A 168 3.39 -27.43 -20.44
C GLN A 168 3.91 -27.75 -19.02
N GLY A 169 3.41 -27.05 -18.00
CA GLY A 169 3.61 -27.37 -16.58
C GLY A 169 2.69 -28.49 -16.08
#